data_AF-A0A4Y2HZN9-F1
#
_entry.id   AF-A0A4Y2HZN9-F1
#
_cell.length_a   1.000
_cell.length_b   1.000
_cell.length_c   1.000
_cell.angle_alpha   90.00
_cell.angle_beta   90.00
_cell.angle_gamma   90.00
#
_symmetry.space_group_name_H-M   'P 1'
#
loop_
_entity.id
_entity.type
_entity.pdbx_description
1 polymer ?
#
loop_
_entity_poly.entity_id
_entity_poly.type
_entity_poly.pdbx_seq_one_letter_code
_entity_poly.pdbx_strand_id
1 'polypeptide(L)'
;MDALRSKRSQFRRLFTKALNDFEKSELDLSIDERILKLRLIEEKAKPMLEMEETYREELIKTENSKAIINNEFDESECYIDKWRIVESKLTSLLAEKDSSSVVNESFTQNAVLRYPKLKLPTSDGNIKNWLGY
;
A
#
# COMPACT_ATOMS: atom_id res chain seq x y z
N MET A 1 3.74 10.42 31.46
CA MET A 1 4.36 10.21 30.14
C MET A 1 5.11 8.89 30.01
N ASP A 2 5.88 8.44 31.01
CA ASP A 2 6.73 7.23 30.87
C ASP A 2 5.97 5.93 30.59
N ALA A 3 4.84 5.70 31.27
CA ALA A 3 4.01 4.52 31.03
C ALA A 3 3.45 4.48 29.59
N LEU A 4 3.03 5.64 29.07
CA LEU A 4 2.50 5.79 27.72
C LEU A 4 3.60 5.55 26.67
N ARG A 5 4.78 6.15 26.88
CA ARG A 5 5.97 5.93 26.05
C ARG A 5 6.38 4.44 26.02
N SER A 6 6.36 3.79 27.18
CA SER A 6 6.68 2.36 27.31
C SER A 6 5.68 1.50 26.53
N LYS A 7 4.38 1.73 26.72
CA LYS A 7 3.32 0.97 26.02
C LYS A 7 3.35 1.20 24.50
N ARG A 8 3.58 2.45 24.05
CA ARG A 8 3.81 2.78 22.64
C ARG A 8 5.00 2.01 22.06
N SER A 9 6.12 1.98 22.78
CA SER A 9 7.30 1.22 22.36
C SER A 9 7.01 -0.28 22.22
N GLN A 10 6.20 -0.86 23.12
CA GLN A 10 5.79 -2.26 23.03
C GLN A 10 4.98 -2.54 21.75
N PHE A 11 3.99 -1.70 21.44
CA PHE A 11 3.20 -1.86 20.20
C PHE A 11 4.05 -1.69 18.94
N ARG A 12 4.92 -0.67 18.89
CA ARG A 12 5.87 -0.47 17.77
C ARG A 12 6.75 -1.71 17.55
N ARG A 13 7.24 -2.33 18.62
CA ARG A 13 8.06 -3.56 18.55
C ARG A 13 7.26 -4.75 18.03
N LEU A 14 6.02 -4.94 18.50
CA LEU A 14 5.17 -6.04 18.03
C LEU A 14 4.82 -5.89 16.55
N PHE A 15 4.44 -4.68 16.13
CA PHE A 15 4.19 -4.35 14.73
C PHE A 15 5.42 -4.60 13.86
N THR A 16 6.57 -4.04 14.25
CA THR A 16 7.83 -4.16 13.49
C THR A 16 8.30 -5.60 13.40
N LYS A 17 8.14 -6.39 14.47
CA LYS A 17 8.48 -7.81 14.45
C LYS A 17 7.61 -8.56 13.43
N ALA A 18 6.30 -8.37 13.49
CA ALA A 18 5.39 -9.02 12.55
C ALA A 18 5.67 -8.61 11.09
N LEU A 19 5.97 -7.33 10.86
CA LEU A 19 6.34 -6.81 9.55
C LEU A 19 7.63 -7.45 9.03
N ASN A 20 8.70 -7.45 9.83
CA ASN A 20 9.98 -8.04 9.44
C ASN A 20 9.86 -9.56 9.18
N ASP A 21 9.06 -10.27 9.97
CA ASP A 21 8.82 -11.70 9.79
C ASP A 21 8.03 -11.98 8.49
N PHE A 22 7.11 -11.09 8.11
CA PHE A 22 6.44 -11.13 6.81
C PHE A 22 7.41 -10.84 5.67
N GLU A 23 8.16 -9.73 5.71
CA GLU A 23 9.10 -9.33 4.64
C GLU A 23 10.13 -10.43 4.33
N LYS A 24 10.64 -11.13 5.36
CA LYS A 24 11.57 -12.26 5.19
C LYS A 24 11.00 -13.45 4.42
N SER A 25 9.70 -13.67 4.51
CA SER A 25 9.02 -14.83 3.94
C SER A 25 8.11 -14.48 2.78
N GLU A 26 7.95 -13.20 2.45
CA GLU A 26 6.93 -12.72 1.52
C GLU A 26 6.97 -13.47 0.18
N LEU A 27 8.16 -13.62 -0.40
CA LEU A 27 8.33 -14.23 -1.72
C LEU A 27 7.98 -15.72 -1.74
N ASP A 28 8.13 -16.42 -0.62
CA ASP A 28 7.90 -17.86 -0.51
C ASP A 28 6.43 -18.22 -0.19
N LEU A 29 5.61 -17.24 0.17
CA LEU A 29 4.22 -17.45 0.57
C LEU A 29 3.27 -17.42 -0.63
N SER A 30 2.26 -18.28 -0.59
CA SER A 30 1.08 -18.18 -1.47
C SER A 30 0.28 -16.90 -1.20
N ILE A 31 -0.58 -16.51 -2.15
CA ILE A 31 -1.42 -15.30 -2.01
C ILE A 31 -2.27 -15.36 -0.73
N ASP A 32 -2.88 -16.51 -0.43
CA ASP A 32 -3.70 -16.69 0.76
C ASP A 32 -2.90 -16.55 2.06
N GLU A 33 -1.69 -17.11 2.10
CA GLU A 33 -0.79 -16.97 3.24
C GLU A 33 -0.31 -15.52 3.41
N ARG A 34 -0.02 -14.82 2.31
CA ARG A 34 0.33 -13.38 2.35
C ARG A 34 -0.81 -12.57 2.92
N ILE A 35 -2.04 -12.78 2.48
CA ILE A 35 -3.24 -12.10 3.00
C ILE A 35 -3.41 -12.38 4.50
N LEU A 36 -3.26 -13.64 4.94
CA LEU A 36 -3.36 -14.02 6.35
C LEU A 36 -2.30 -13.32 7.21
N LYS A 37 -1.04 -13.28 6.76
CA LYS A 37 0.02 -12.58 7.50
C LYS A 37 -0.17 -11.06 7.52
N LEU A 38 -0.64 -10.47 6.43
CA LEU A 38 -0.93 -9.03 6.37
C LEU A 38 -2.09 -8.64 7.30
N ARG A 39 -3.13 -9.47 7.41
CA ARG A 39 -4.21 -9.29 8.41
C ARG A 39 -3.69 -9.41 9.85
N LEU A 40 -2.74 -10.32 10.10
CA LEU A 40 -2.10 -10.38 11.42
C LEU A 40 -1.34 -9.08 11.73
N ILE A 41 -0.66 -8.49 10.75
CA ILE A 41 0.01 -7.20 10.90
C ILE A 41 -1.02 -6.09 11.16
N GLU A 42 -2.15 -6.08 10.46
CA GLU A 42 -3.28 -5.16 10.70
C GLU A 42 -3.73 -5.19 12.16
N GLU A 43 -3.95 -6.39 12.71
CA GLU A 43 -4.35 -6.57 14.11
C GLU A 43 -3.30 -6.06 15.11
N LYS A 44 -2.01 -6.03 14.72
CA LYS A 44 -0.94 -5.41 15.53
C LYS A 44 -0.85 -3.89 15.31
N ALA A 45 -1.20 -3.41 14.13
CA ALA A 45 -1.15 -1.99 13.78
C ALA A 45 -2.27 -1.19 14.46
N LYS A 46 -3.49 -1.74 14.58
CA LYS A 46 -4.63 -1.07 15.25
C LYS A 46 -4.28 -0.49 16.63
N PRO A 47 -3.81 -1.29 17.62
CA PRO A 47 -3.47 -0.75 18.94
C PRO A 47 -2.20 0.12 18.92
N MET A 48 -1.32 -0.05 17.93
CA MET A 48 -0.18 0.85 17.74
C MET A 48 -0.67 2.25 17.34
N LEU A 49 -1.55 2.37 16.35
CA LEU A 49 -2.06 3.64 15.85
C LEU A 49 -2.86 4.40 16.91
N GLU A 50 -3.74 3.71 17.64
CA GLU A 50 -4.47 4.28 18.78
C GLU A 50 -3.51 4.81 19.85
N MET A 51 -2.41 4.09 20.10
CA MET A 51 -1.38 4.53 21.05
C MET A 51 -0.54 5.71 20.52
N GLU A 52 -0.30 5.80 19.21
CA GLU A 52 0.36 6.97 18.60
C GLU A 52 -0.51 8.22 18.77
N GLU A 53 -1.81 8.13 18.48
CA GLU A 53 -2.76 9.24 18.59
C GLU A 53 -2.84 9.76 20.03
N THR A 54 -3.13 8.86 20.99
CA THR A 54 -3.18 9.21 22.42
C THR A 54 -1.87 9.80 22.93
N TYR A 55 -0.72 9.27 22.49
CA TYR A 55 0.57 9.83 22.86
C TYR A 55 0.80 11.23 22.29
N ARG A 56 0.42 11.49 21.04
CA ARG A 56 0.54 12.81 20.41
C ARG A 56 -0.31 13.86 21.14
N GLU A 57 -1.55 13.50 21.49
CA GLU A 57 -2.44 14.38 22.25
C GLU A 57 -1.85 14.74 23.63
N GLU A 58 -1.34 13.75 24.36
CA GLU A 58 -0.75 13.97 25.67
C GLU A 58 0.58 14.73 25.59
N LEU A 59 1.38 14.50 24.55
CA LEU A 59 2.65 15.21 24.34
C LEU A 59 2.41 16.71 24.12
N ILE A 60 1.44 17.08 23.28
CA ILE A 60 1.10 18.49 23.02
C ILE A 60 0.65 19.20 24.32
N LYS A 61 -0.06 18.49 25.21
CA LYS A 61 -0.53 19.06 26.48
C LYS A 61 0.60 19.25 27.51
N THR A 62 1.61 18.39 27.48
CA THR A 62 2.60 18.28 28.57
C THR A 62 3.97 18.84 28.23
N GLU A 63 4.35 18.81 26.95
CA GLU A 63 5.62 19.33 26.46
C GLU A 63 5.45 20.74 25.89
N ASN A 64 6.38 21.65 26.20
CA ASN A 64 6.35 23.02 25.68
C ASN A 64 7.38 23.23 24.56
N SER A 65 8.36 22.35 24.44
CA SER A 65 9.39 22.44 23.42
C SER A 65 8.89 21.95 22.07
N LYS A 66 8.64 22.90 21.16
CA LYS A 66 8.24 22.60 19.77
C LYS A 66 9.25 21.70 19.04
N ALA A 67 10.55 21.85 19.33
CA ALA A 67 11.58 21.01 18.72
C ALA A 67 11.46 19.55 19.14
N ILE A 68 11.17 19.29 20.42
CA ILE A 68 10.96 17.93 20.94
C ILE A 68 9.67 17.33 20.35
N ILE A 69 8.58 18.10 20.33
CA ILE A 69 7.30 17.67 19.76
C ILE A 69 7.46 17.28 18.29
N ASN A 70 8.10 18.13 17.47
CA ASN A 70 8.28 17.85 16.05
C ASN A 70 9.10 16.58 15.80
N ASN A 71 10.24 16.43 16.47
CA ASN A 71 11.09 15.24 16.32
C ASN A 71 10.35 13.94 16.68
N GLU A 72 9.52 14.00 17.73
CA GLU A 72 8.73 12.87 18.17
C GLU A 72 7.59 12.52 17.20
N PHE A 73 7.01 13.53 16.54
CA PHE A 73 5.99 13.37 15.53
C PHE A 73 6.58 12.81 14.23
N ASP A 74 7.76 13.28 13.83
CA ASP A 74 8.49 12.73 12.68
C ASP A 74 8.79 11.24 12.86
N GLU A 75 9.19 10.82 14.07
CA GLU A 75 9.40 9.41 14.37
C GLU A 75 8.09 8.61 14.30
N SER A 76 6.99 9.19 14.78
CA SER A 76 5.66 8.58 14.75
C SER A 76 5.12 8.41 13.32
N GLU A 77 5.29 9.42 12.45
CA GLU A 77 4.89 9.35 11.03
C GLU A 77 5.58 8.18 10.31
N CYS A 78 6.85 7.89 10.62
CA CYS A 78 7.56 6.74 10.03
C CYS A 78 6.82 5.40 10.25
N TYR A 79 6.17 5.20 11.40
CA TYR A 79 5.40 3.98 11.65
C TYR A 79 4.05 3.98 10.94
N ILE A 80 3.42 5.15 10.81
CA ILE A 80 2.16 5.32 10.07
C ILE A 80 2.39 5.03 8.58
N ASP A 81 3.48 5.53 8.01
CA ASP A 81 3.84 5.29 6.62
C ASP A 81 4.12 3.80 6.35
N LYS A 82 4.84 3.12 7.26
CA LYS A 82 5.02 1.66 7.19
C LYS A 82 3.68 0.93 7.18
N TRP A 83 2.74 1.34 8.03
CA TRP A 83 1.40 0.76 8.05
C TRP A 83 0.64 1.01 6.74
N ARG A 84 0.66 2.24 6.19
CA ARG A 84 -0.01 2.57 4.92
C ARG A 84 0.49 1.72 3.75
N ILE A 85 1.79 1.44 3.70
CA ILE A 85 2.38 0.55 2.68
C ILE A 85 1.80 -0.87 2.81
N VAL A 86 1.74 -1.39 4.03
CA VAL A 86 1.17 -2.73 4.33
C VAL A 86 -0.32 -2.79 3.97
N GLU A 87 -1.08 -1.77 4.35
CA GLU A 87 -2.52 -1.64 4.07
C GLU A 87 -2.79 -1.59 2.56
N SER A 88 -1.99 -0.82 1.82
CA SER A 88 -2.08 -0.74 0.36
C SER A 88 -1.78 -2.09 -0.29
N LYS A 89 -0.76 -2.80 0.20
CA LYS A 89 -0.40 -4.14 -0.28
C LYS A 89 -1.51 -5.15 0.01
N LEU A 90 -2.11 -5.13 1.20
CA LEU A 90 -3.25 -5.98 1.55
C LEU A 90 -4.46 -5.70 0.64
N THR A 91 -4.78 -4.43 0.43
CA THR A 91 -5.87 -4.01 -0.46
C THR A 91 -5.65 -4.50 -1.89
N SER A 92 -4.42 -4.38 -2.40
CA SER A 92 -4.06 -4.86 -3.74
C SER A 92 -4.21 -6.38 -3.86
N LEU A 93 -3.77 -7.15 -2.88
CA LEU A 93 -3.88 -8.62 -2.91
C LEU A 93 -5.32 -9.10 -2.81
N LEU A 94 -6.17 -8.41 -2.03
CA LEU A 94 -7.60 -8.71 -1.98
C LEU A 94 -8.27 -8.46 -3.33
N ALA A 95 -7.97 -7.34 -3.99
CA ALA A 95 -8.49 -7.04 -5.33
C ALA A 95 -8.02 -8.03 -6.40
N GLU A 96 -6.74 -8.45 -6.35
CA GLU A 96 -6.20 -9.48 -7.25
C GLU A 96 -6.92 -10.82 -7.06
N LYS A 97 -7.11 -11.23 -5.80
CA LYS A 97 -7.84 -12.47 -5.50
C LYS A 97 -9.27 -12.44 -6.04
N ASP A 98 -9.99 -11.35 -5.83
CA ASP A 98 -11.37 -11.20 -6.30
C ASP A 98 -11.46 -11.20 -7.84
N SER A 99 -10.51 -10.59 -8.54
CA SER A 99 -10.44 -10.62 -10.02
C SER A 99 -10.04 -11.99 -10.59
N SER A 100 -9.15 -12.73 -9.92
CA SER A 100 -8.79 -14.10 -10.31
C SER A 100 -9.95 -15.10 -10.13
N SER A 101 -10.85 -14.83 -9.17
CA SER A 101 -12.06 -15.63 -8.92
C SER A 101 -13.09 -15.52 -10.05
N VAL A 102 -13.13 -14.41 -10.78
CA VAL A 102 -14.09 -14.17 -11.89
C VAL A 102 -13.66 -14.87 -13.19
N VAL A 103 -12.40 -15.29 -13.30
CA VAL A 103 -11.82 -15.89 -14.53
C VAL A 103 -11.92 -17.42 -14.53
N ASN A 104 -12.85 -18.01 -13.78
CA ASN A 104 -13.13 -19.46 -13.86
C ASN A 104 -14.52 -19.79 -14.46
N GLU A 105 -15.31 -18.80 -14.86
CA GLU A 105 -16.49 -19.03 -15.70
C GLU A 105 -16.15 -18.83 -17.19
N SER A 106 -15.72 -19.92 -17.82
CA SER A 106 -15.73 -20.13 -19.27
C SER A 106 -15.09 -19.05 -20.16
N PHE A 107 -13.76 -18.96 -20.15
CA PHE A 107 -13.06 -18.41 -21.31
C PHE A 107 -13.06 -19.46 -22.45
N THR A 108 -14.16 -19.51 -23.19
CA THR A 108 -14.15 -20.06 -24.54
C THR A 108 -13.22 -19.17 -25.38
N GLN A 109 -11.95 -19.55 -25.50
CA GLN A 109 -10.97 -18.90 -26.37
C GLN A 109 -11.39 -19.06 -27.83
N ASN A 110 -12.31 -18.24 -28.32
CA ASN A 110 -12.61 -18.06 -29.73
C ASN A 110 -13.22 -16.68 -29.99
N ALA A 111 -12.48 -15.63 -29.64
CA ALA A 111 -12.74 -14.31 -30.18
C ALA A 111 -11.43 -13.77 -30.74
N VAL A 112 -11.12 -14.15 -31.99
CA VAL A 112 -10.14 -13.45 -32.81
C VAL A 112 -10.64 -12.01 -32.93
N LEU A 113 -10.09 -11.10 -32.12
CA LEU A 113 -10.33 -9.68 -32.21
C LEU A 113 -9.79 -9.18 -33.55
N ARG A 114 -10.64 -9.24 -34.60
CA ARG A 114 -10.39 -8.57 -35.87
C ARG A 114 -10.64 -7.09 -35.67
N TYR A 115 -9.64 -6.38 -35.17
CA TYR A 115 -9.64 -4.93 -35.25
C TYR A 115 -9.75 -4.51 -36.72
N PRO A 116 -10.56 -3.49 -37.06
CA PRO A 116 -10.57 -2.95 -38.41
C PRO A 116 -9.17 -2.40 -38.69
N LYS A 117 -8.53 -2.89 -39.77
CA LYS A 117 -7.21 -2.42 -40.19
C LYS A 117 -7.31 -0.91 -40.45
N LEU A 118 -6.57 -0.13 -39.66
CA LEU A 118 -6.42 1.30 -39.87
C LEU A 118 -5.79 1.50 -41.26
N LYS A 119 -6.55 2.05 -42.21
CA LYS A 119 -5.99 2.43 -43.52
C LYS A 119 -5.32 3.79 -43.33
N LEU A 120 -3.99 3.79 -43.30
CA LEU A 120 -3.24 5.03 -43.42
C LEU A 120 -3.49 5.61 -44.83
N PRO A 121 -3.72 6.93 -44.96
CA PRO A 121 -3.71 7.56 -46.26
C PRO A 121 -2.33 7.35 -46.89
N THR A 122 -2.27 6.76 -48.07
CA THR A 122 -1.05 6.66 -48.85
C THR A 122 -0.67 8.06 -49.31
N SER A 123 0.38 8.60 -48.69
CA SER A 123 1.01 9.84 -49.15
C SER A 123 1.52 9.64 -50.58
N ASP A 124 1.16 10.57 -51.47
CA ASP A 124 1.65 10.64 -52.85
C ASP A 124 3.07 11.23 -52.94
N GLY A 125 3.70 11.52 -51.79
CA GLY A 125 5.05 12.07 -51.70
C GLY A 125 5.15 13.54 -52.11
N ASN A 126 4.04 14.21 -52.44
CA ASN A 126 4.06 15.60 -52.87
C ASN A 126 3.76 16.55 -51.71
N ILE A 127 4.83 17.10 -51.12
CA ILE A 127 4.77 18.03 -49.98
C ILE A 127 3.92 19.28 -50.30
N LYS A 128 3.76 19.67 -51.58
CA LYS A 128 2.93 20.83 -51.94
C LYS A 128 1.44 20.60 -51.66
N ASN A 129 0.96 19.36 -51.76
CA ASN A 129 -0.43 19.00 -51.48
C ASN A 129 -0.77 19.09 -49.98
N TRP A 130 0.24 19.16 -49.10
CA TRP A 130 0.06 19.24 -47.65
C TRP A 130 -0.04 20.68 -47.14
N LEU A 131 0.53 21.65 -47.86
CA LEU A 131 0.65 23.03 -47.41
C LEU A 131 -0.40 23.99 -48.00
N GLY A 132 -1.32 23.51 -48.84
CA GLY A 132 -2.51 24.26 -49.25
C GLY A 132 -2.22 25.61 -49.92
N TYR A 133 -1.30 25.64 -50.89
CA TYR A 133 -1.05 26.78 -51.78
C TYR A 133 -1.28 26.42 -53.24
#